data_AF-A0A3D0ZRW6-F1
#
_entry.id   AF-A0A3D0ZRW6-F1
#
_cell.length_a   1.000
_cell.length_b   1.000
_cell.length_c   1.000
_cell.angle_alpha   90.00
_cell.angle_beta   90.00
_cell.angle_gamma   90.00
#
_symmetry.space_group_name_H-M   'P 1'
#
loop_
_entity.id
_entity.type
_entity.pdbx_description
1 polymer ?
#
loop_
_entity_poly.entity_id
_entity_poly.type
_entity_poly.pdbx_seq_one_letter_code
_entity_poly.pdbx_strand_id
1 'polypeptide(L)'
;MPVRNERVIELWKRGEQATNHRRSLYSMQDGSLYSYGLKIGTRSASGTAIVADFTAPAGQFRSQTTSQHVNLAKRVGGPAMVMHPKVWEASSFLGCQEEVPF
;
A
#
# COMPACT_ATOMS: atom_id res chain seq x y z
N MET A 1 -9.57 5.15 16.57
CA MET A 1 -10.97 5.19 16.05
C MET A 1 -10.96 4.75 14.60
N PRO A 2 -11.92 3.91 14.15
CA PRO A 2 -12.04 3.57 12.74
C PRO A 2 -12.41 4.77 11.88
N VAL A 3 -11.91 4.85 10.65
CA VAL A 3 -12.07 6.00 9.74
C VAL A 3 -12.60 5.58 8.35
N ARG A 4 -12.80 6.54 7.44
CA ARG A 4 -13.12 6.28 6.03
C ARG A 4 -11.89 5.81 5.25
N ASN A 5 -12.11 5.14 4.11
CA ASN A 5 -11.03 4.59 3.29
C ASN A 5 -10.03 5.66 2.83
N GLU A 6 -10.55 6.82 2.39
CA GLU A 6 -9.74 7.96 1.97
C GLU A 6 -8.81 8.40 3.09
N ARG A 7 -9.35 8.48 4.31
CA ARG A 7 -8.61 8.89 5.49
C ARG A 7 -7.55 7.86 5.88
N VAL A 8 -7.80 6.56 5.70
CA VAL A 8 -6.76 5.53 5.88
C VAL A 8 -5.58 5.78 4.94
N ILE A 9 -5.85 6.06 3.65
CA ILE A 9 -4.80 6.34 2.66
C ILE A 9 -4.02 7.61 3.01
N GLU A 10 -4.69 8.69 3.39
CA GLU A 10 -4.03 9.94 3.79
C GLU A 10 -3.10 9.73 5.00
N LEU A 11 -3.60 9.05 6.03
CA LEU A 11 -2.84 8.75 7.24
C LEU A 11 -1.66 7.83 6.93
N TRP A 12 -1.88 6.78 6.14
CA TRP A 12 -0.81 5.90 5.68
C TRP A 12 0.32 6.64 4.96
N LYS A 13 -0.01 7.56 4.04
CA LYS A 13 1.00 8.38 3.34
C LYS A 13 1.79 9.28 4.29
N ARG A 14 1.17 9.71 5.39
CA ARG A 14 1.83 10.46 6.48
C ARG A 14 2.66 9.58 7.41
N GLY A 15 2.64 8.26 7.24
CA GLY A 15 3.32 7.31 8.13
C GLY A 15 2.51 6.98 9.39
N GLU A 16 1.21 7.28 9.39
CA GLU A 16 0.32 7.02 10.51
C GLU A 16 -0.46 5.71 10.33
N GLN A 17 -0.70 5.03 11.44
CA GLN A 17 -1.55 3.85 11.49
C GLN A 17 -3.03 4.25 11.44
N ALA A 18 -3.80 3.57 10.59
CA ALA A 18 -5.24 3.78 10.49
C ALA A 18 -5.95 2.49 10.08
N THR A 19 -7.24 2.40 10.37
CA THR A 19 -8.08 1.26 9.98
C THR A 19 -9.47 1.77 9.65
N ASN A 20 -10.08 1.23 8.59
CA ASN A 20 -11.44 1.60 8.24
C ASN A 20 -12.49 0.92 9.13
N HIS A 21 -13.74 1.39 9.09
CA HIS A 21 -14.84 0.80 9.87
C HIS A 21 -15.04 -0.70 9.63
N ARG A 22 -14.77 -1.19 8.42
CA ARG A 22 -14.96 -2.60 8.04
C ARG A 22 -13.73 -3.48 8.29
N ARG A 23 -12.65 -2.91 8.84
CA ARG A 23 -11.33 -3.56 9.01
C ARG A 23 -10.79 -4.21 7.73
N SER A 24 -11.25 -3.74 6.58
CA SER A 24 -10.89 -4.26 5.26
C SER A 24 -9.78 -3.47 4.59
N LEU A 25 -9.50 -2.24 5.04
CA LEU A 25 -8.39 -1.40 4.61
C LEU A 25 -7.73 -0.84 5.86
N TYR A 26 -6.43 -1.08 6.01
CA TYR A 26 -5.68 -0.62 7.17
C TYR A 26 -4.20 -0.44 6.84
N SER A 27 -3.57 0.50 7.52
CA SER A 27 -2.12 0.69 7.54
C SER A 27 -1.53 0.22 8.86
N MET A 28 -0.25 -0.08 8.85
CA MET A 28 0.54 -0.48 10.02
C MET A 28 1.66 0.54 10.27
N GLN A 29 2.23 0.53 11.48
CA GLN A 29 3.28 1.47 11.88
C GLN A 29 4.58 1.31 11.07
N ASP A 30 4.81 0.13 10.51
CA ASP A 30 5.92 -0.17 9.58
C ASP A 30 5.73 0.46 8.18
N GLY A 31 4.65 1.23 7.97
CA GLY A 31 4.34 1.83 6.68
C GLY A 31 3.69 0.86 5.68
N SER A 32 3.32 -0.36 6.08
CA SER A 32 2.60 -1.29 5.23
C SER A 32 1.12 -0.90 5.11
N LEU A 33 0.54 -1.08 3.92
CA LEU A 33 -0.90 -0.90 3.64
C LEU A 33 -1.51 -2.22 3.18
N TYR A 34 -2.64 -2.59 3.77
CA TYR A 34 -3.31 -3.86 3.53
C TYR A 34 -4.77 -3.68 3.10
N SER A 35 -5.21 -4.53 2.17
CA SER A 35 -6.60 -4.71 1.76
C SER A 35 -7.02 -6.16 2.01
N TYR A 36 -7.94 -6.41 2.94
CA TYR A 36 -8.38 -7.76 3.34
C TYR A 36 -7.20 -8.71 3.63
N GLY A 37 -6.15 -8.23 4.30
CA GLY A 37 -4.95 -9.01 4.60
C GLY A 37 -3.92 -9.09 3.47
N LEU A 38 -4.26 -8.69 2.25
CA LEU A 38 -3.29 -8.57 1.16
C LEU A 38 -2.50 -7.26 1.29
N LYS A 39 -1.16 -7.34 1.35
CA LYS A 39 -0.30 -6.15 1.32
C LYS A 39 -0.37 -5.52 -0.09
N ILE A 40 -0.94 -4.32 -0.17
CA ILE A 40 -1.14 -3.57 -1.42
C ILE A 40 -0.26 -2.32 -1.51
N GLY A 41 0.46 -1.99 -0.46
CA GLY A 41 1.39 -0.87 -0.48
C GLY A 41 2.39 -0.89 0.65
N THR A 42 3.44 -0.10 0.50
CA THR A 42 4.46 0.15 1.50
C THR A 42 4.92 1.59 1.41
N ARG A 43 5.45 2.13 2.50
CA ARG A 43 6.04 3.45 2.54
C ARG A 43 7.54 3.29 2.77
N SER A 44 8.35 3.84 1.89
CA SER A 44 9.81 3.80 2.07
C SER A 44 10.23 4.63 3.29
N ALA A 45 11.44 4.38 3.79
CA ALA A 45 12.06 5.20 4.83
C ALA A 45 12.13 6.69 4.43
N SER A 46 12.33 6.98 3.14
CA SER A 46 12.46 8.35 2.63
C SER A 46 11.15 9.15 2.57
N GLY A 47 9.98 8.53 2.69
CA GLY A 47 8.73 9.27 2.48
C GLY A 47 7.73 8.62 1.55
N THR A 48 8.24 7.83 0.61
CA THR A 48 7.56 7.57 -0.65
C THR A 48 6.53 6.47 -0.49
N ALA A 49 5.30 6.76 -0.86
CA ALA A 49 4.24 5.76 -0.94
C ALA A 49 4.39 4.93 -2.23
N ILE A 50 4.51 3.62 -2.08
CA ILE A 50 4.61 2.65 -3.16
C ILE A 50 3.39 1.73 -3.09
N VAL A 51 2.71 1.53 -4.22
CA VAL A 51 1.46 0.75 -4.32
C VAL A 51 1.63 -0.36 -5.35
N ALA A 52 1.21 -1.56 -4.99
CA ALA A 52 1.14 -2.71 -5.88
C ALA A 52 -0.17 -2.68 -6.70
N ASP A 53 -0.06 -2.75 -8.02
CA ASP A 53 -1.22 -2.63 -8.91
C ASP A 53 -2.01 -3.94 -9.08
N PHE A 54 -2.80 -4.33 -8.10
CA PHE A 54 -3.67 -5.52 -8.20
C PHE A 54 -5.01 -5.26 -8.94
N THR A 55 -5.02 -4.35 -9.91
CA THR A 55 -6.19 -4.07 -10.75
C THR A 55 -6.24 -4.99 -11.98
N ALA A 56 -7.41 -5.12 -12.61
CA ALA A 56 -7.61 -6.02 -13.76
C ALA A 56 -6.67 -5.75 -14.95
N PRO A 57 -6.42 -4.49 -15.37
CA PRO A 57 -5.48 -4.21 -16.45
C PRO A 57 -4.04 -4.67 -16.18
N ALA A 58 -3.64 -4.78 -14.91
CA ALA A 58 -2.29 -5.18 -14.50
C ALA A 58 -2.10 -6.71 -14.35
N GLY A 59 -3.10 -7.52 -14.72
CA GLY A 59 -2.93 -8.98 -14.90
C GLY A 59 -2.86 -9.82 -13.61
N GLN A 60 -3.00 -9.23 -12.42
CA GLN A 60 -3.08 -9.94 -11.13
C GLN A 60 -4.24 -9.40 -10.28
N PHE A 61 -5.43 -9.35 -10.89
CA PHE A 61 -6.65 -8.94 -10.20
C PHE A 61 -6.96 -9.87 -9.03
N ARG A 62 -7.27 -9.28 -7.88
CA ARG A 62 -7.62 -10.05 -6.67
C ARG A 62 -9.11 -9.99 -6.36
N SER A 63 -9.68 -8.80 -6.35
CA SER A 63 -11.12 -8.58 -6.16
C SER A 63 -11.50 -7.16 -6.54
N GLN A 64 -12.80 -6.92 -6.75
CA GLN A 64 -13.30 -5.59 -7.09
C GLN A 64 -12.98 -4.57 -6.00
N THR A 65 -13.13 -4.96 -4.73
CA THR A 65 -12.86 -4.08 -3.59
C THR A 65 -11.37 -3.80 -3.44
N THR A 66 -10.49 -4.80 -3.64
CA THR A 66 -9.04 -4.56 -3.64
C THR A 66 -8.64 -3.59 -4.76
N SER A 67 -9.21 -3.74 -5.95
CA SER A 67 -8.99 -2.82 -7.07
C SER A 67 -9.44 -1.38 -6.72
N GLN A 68 -10.57 -1.22 -6.02
CA GLN A 68 -11.01 0.09 -5.53
C GLN A 68 -10.02 0.67 -4.49
N HIS A 69 -9.55 -0.13 -3.53
CA HIS A 69 -8.55 0.32 -2.55
C HIS A 69 -7.23 0.75 -3.22
N VAL A 70 -6.75 -0.02 -4.19
CA VAL A 70 -5.54 0.30 -4.98
C VAL A 70 -5.75 1.61 -5.75
N ASN A 71 -6.87 1.76 -6.46
CA ASN A 71 -7.17 3.00 -7.19
C ASN A 71 -7.36 4.21 -6.27
N LEU A 72 -7.80 4.00 -5.03
CA LEU A 72 -7.84 5.05 -4.02
C LEU A 72 -6.43 5.45 -3.58
N ALA A 73 -5.58 4.47 -3.29
CA ALA A 73 -4.18 4.67 -2.90
C ALA A 73 -3.37 5.42 -3.97
N LYS A 74 -3.64 5.16 -5.25
CA LYS A 74 -3.05 5.88 -6.39
C LYS A 74 -3.41 7.37 -6.44
N ARG A 75 -4.64 7.74 -6.03
CA ARG A 75 -5.21 9.08 -6.23
C ARG A 75 -5.17 9.97 -4.99
N VAL A 76 -5.49 9.43 -3.82
CA VAL A 76 -5.70 10.22 -2.59
C VAL A 76 -4.37 10.57 -1.92
N GLY A 77 -4.19 11.81 -1.49
CA GLY A 77 -3.03 12.22 -0.69
C GLY A 77 -1.70 12.37 -1.47
N GLY A 78 -1.76 12.61 -2.78
CA GLY A 78 -0.59 12.85 -3.64
C GLY A 78 -0.15 11.65 -4.48
N PRO A 79 0.82 11.82 -5.40
CA PRO A 79 1.27 10.74 -6.27
C PRO A 79 1.89 9.59 -5.45
N ALA A 80 1.59 8.37 -5.85
CA ALA A 80 2.25 7.17 -5.35
C ALA A 80 3.02 6.51 -6.50
N MET A 81 4.17 5.92 -6.19
CA MET A 81 4.86 5.04 -7.14
C MET A 81 4.01 3.78 -7.31
N VAL A 82 3.67 3.44 -8.54
CA VAL A 82 2.86 2.26 -8.84
C VAL A 82 3.75 1.18 -9.42
N MET A 83 3.71 -0.01 -8.83
CA MET A 83 4.44 -1.17 -9.30
C MET A 83 3.52 -2.20 -9.89
N HIS A 84 3.92 -2.75 -11.03
CA HIS A 84 3.29 -3.95 -11.56
C HIS A 84 3.42 -5.10 -10.52
N PRO A 85 2.39 -5.93 -10.30
CA PRO A 85 2.40 -6.98 -9.28
C PRO A 85 3.60 -7.93 -9.33
N LYS A 86 4.07 -8.30 -10.54
CA LYS A 86 5.29 -9.11 -10.71
C LYS A 86 6.56 -8.40 -10.23
N VAL A 87 6.65 -7.09 -10.47
CA VAL A 87 7.77 -6.27 -9.97
C VAL A 87 7.67 -6.18 -8.47
N TRP A 88 6.49 -5.90 -7.93
CA TRP A 88 6.24 -5.86 -6.49
C TRP A 88 6.67 -7.14 -5.76
N GLU A 89 6.34 -8.30 -6.32
CA GLU A 89 6.74 -9.61 -5.79
C GLU A 89 8.25 -9.84 -5.86
N ALA A 90 8.88 -9.50 -6.98
CA ALA A 90 10.33 -9.62 -7.16
C ALA A 90 11.13 -8.60 -6.34
N SER A 91 10.56 -7.42 -6.12
CA SER A 91 11.21 -6.30 -5.44
C SER A 91 11.34 -6.50 -3.95
N SER A 92 10.77 -7.59 -3.37
CA SER A 92 10.85 -7.98 -1.96
C SER A 92 11.35 -6.83 -1.09
N PHE A 93 10.50 -5.82 -0.86
CA PHE A 93 10.73 -4.73 0.10
C PHE A 93 10.69 -5.29 1.56
N LEU A 94 11.14 -6.52 1.72
CA LEU A 94 11.07 -7.42 2.85
C LEU A 94 12.49 -7.92 3.06
N GLY A 95 13.17 -7.27 4.01
CA GLY A 95 14.53 -7.56 4.38
C GLY A 95 15.23 -6.23 4.57
N CYS A 96 15.51 -5.88 5.82
CA CYS A 96 16.56 -4.91 6.14
C CYS A 96 17.70 -5.10 5.14
N GLN A 97 17.94 -4.14 4.26
CA GLN A 97 19.25 -4.11 3.62
C GLN A 97 20.20 -3.73 4.74
N GLU A 98 20.87 -4.74 5.30
CA GLU A 98 22.22 -4.53 5.80
C GLU A 98 22.95 -3.82 4.66
N GLU A 99 23.29 -2.56 4.88
CA GLU A 99 24.22 -1.80 4.06
C GLU A 99 25.42 -2.72 3.82
N VAL A 100 25.55 -3.24 2.60
CA VAL A 100 26.72 -4.05 2.23
C VAL A 100 27.89 -3.08 2.23
N PRO A 101 28.88 -3.20 3.14
CA PRO A 101 30.00 -2.28 3.15
C PRO A 101 30.79 -2.49 1.86
N PHE A 102 31.03 -1.39 1.13
CA PHE A 102 31.95 -1.34 0.00
C PHE A 102 33.40 -1.36 0.48
#